data_AF-A0A9Q8QPC2-F1
#
_entry.id   AF-A0A9Q8QPC2-F1
#
_cell.length_a   1.000
_cell.length_b   1.000
_cell.length_c   1.000
_cell.angle_alpha   90.00
_cell.angle_beta   90.00
_cell.angle_gamma   90.00
#
_symmetry.space_group_name_H-M   'P 1'
#
loop_
_entity.id
_entity.type
_entity.pdbx_description
1 polymer ?
#
loop_
_entity_poly.entity_id
_entity_poly.type
_entity_poly.pdbx_seq_one_letter_code
_entity_poly.pdbx_strand_id
1 'polypeptide(L)'
;MTQTHSVISPAILYWGTPVVLVSSENEDGTHNLCAISSAFWLGHRCVLGFGAGSKTPQNILRTGQCVVCLPDDAMVGPVNALASTTGSETPSPSKLARGYRFVRDKWSCAGVTPQPADLVRPARVRECPVQMECALASSHPLMEDVPDRRGVLVAVELQVLRVHVRDELRMEGHANRIDPDRWRPMIMSFQELYGLSKGKAGTSDLARIDEEMYRIPMRSSLVKMPVNSEEEMADARHKAARPNGNV
;
A
#
# COMPACT_ATOMS: atom_id res chain seq x y z
N MET A 1 -36.81 25.51 -5.14
CA MET A 1 -35.69 24.57 -5.35
C MET A 1 -35.62 23.69 -4.12
N THR A 2 -35.83 22.38 -4.24
CA THR A 2 -35.62 21.45 -3.13
C THR A 2 -34.11 21.34 -2.91
N GLN A 3 -33.63 21.83 -1.76
CA GLN A 3 -32.21 21.77 -1.44
C GLN A 3 -31.85 20.30 -1.14
N THR A 4 -31.04 19.69 -2.00
CA THR A 4 -30.66 18.27 -1.93
C THR A 4 -29.38 18.01 -1.12
N HIS A 5 -28.71 19.06 -0.65
CA HIS A 5 -27.42 18.97 0.04
C HIS A 5 -27.43 19.81 1.33
N SER A 6 -26.80 19.27 2.38
CA SER A 6 -26.58 19.95 3.66
C SER A 6 -25.09 20.18 3.90
N VAL A 7 -24.76 21.31 4.51
CA VAL A 7 -23.38 21.65 4.90
C VAL A 7 -23.09 21.06 6.28
N ILE A 8 -22.03 20.25 6.38
CA ILE A 8 -21.56 19.63 7.64
C ILE A 8 -20.03 19.72 7.74
N SER A 9 -19.48 19.50 8.94
CA SER A 9 -18.04 19.39 9.20
C SER A 9 -17.74 18.06 9.90
N PRO A 10 -17.42 16.99 9.16
CA PRO A 10 -17.16 15.68 9.74
C PRO A 10 -15.79 15.62 10.43
N ALA A 11 -15.67 14.82 11.49
CA ALA A 11 -14.43 14.67 12.24
C ALA A 11 -13.32 13.90 11.49
N ILE A 12 -13.70 13.09 10.49
CA ILE A 12 -12.81 12.31 9.63
C ILE A 12 -13.34 12.32 8.19
N LEU A 13 -12.46 12.06 7.22
CA LEU A 13 -12.77 12.10 5.78
C LEU A 13 -12.47 10.75 5.09
N TYR A 14 -12.76 9.64 5.76
CA TYR A 14 -12.44 8.30 5.27
C TYR A 14 -13.50 7.83 4.27
N TRP A 15 -13.58 8.47 3.12
CA TRP A 15 -14.64 8.28 2.13
C TRP A 15 -14.65 6.93 1.40
N GLY A 16 -13.80 5.98 1.79
CA GLY A 16 -13.65 4.69 1.12
C GLY A 16 -12.25 4.55 0.53
N THR A 17 -11.35 3.90 1.26
CA THR A 17 -9.99 3.62 0.81
C THR A 17 -9.58 2.20 1.17
N PRO A 18 -8.66 1.58 0.41
CA PRO A 18 -8.20 0.23 0.73
C PRO A 18 -7.48 0.21 2.08
N VAL A 19 -7.79 -0.80 2.89
CA VAL A 19 -7.00 -1.13 4.07
C VAL A 19 -5.68 -1.75 3.61
N VAL A 20 -4.57 -1.34 4.24
CA VAL A 20 -3.25 -1.93 4.01
C VAL A 20 -2.59 -2.26 5.35
N LEU A 21 -1.87 -3.38 5.38
CA LEU A 21 -0.95 -3.71 6.46
C LEU A 21 0.47 -3.30 6.04
N VAL A 22 1.18 -2.59 6.91
CA VAL A 22 2.55 -2.13 6.65
C VAL A 22 3.49 -2.74 7.65
N SER A 23 4.42 -3.54 7.14
CA SER A 23 5.52 -4.14 7.88
C SER A 23 6.76 -3.25 7.81
N SER A 24 7.45 -3.09 8.93
CA SER A 24 8.63 -2.23 9.09
C SER A 24 9.58 -2.81 10.13
N GLU A 25 10.86 -2.44 10.09
CA GLU A 25 11.87 -2.96 11.01
C GLU A 25 12.11 -2.01 12.19
N ASN A 26 12.12 -2.53 13.41
CA ASN A 26 12.47 -1.83 14.65
C ASN A 26 14.00 -1.73 14.82
N GLU A 27 14.46 -0.97 15.82
CA GLU A 27 15.89 -0.75 16.08
C GLU A 27 16.61 -2.03 16.50
N ASP A 28 15.91 -2.96 17.14
CA ASP A 28 16.41 -4.27 17.57
C ASP A 28 16.36 -5.34 16.47
N GLY A 29 15.98 -4.97 15.24
CA GLY A 29 15.83 -5.88 14.10
C GLY A 29 14.51 -6.68 14.11
N THR A 30 13.66 -6.56 15.13
CA THR A 30 12.32 -7.15 15.10
C THR A 30 11.40 -6.39 14.14
N HIS A 31 10.30 -7.02 13.72
CA HIS A 31 9.37 -6.39 12.77
C HIS A 31 8.12 -5.84 13.47
N ASN A 32 7.79 -4.59 13.20
CA ASN A 32 6.54 -3.94 13.57
C ASN A 32 5.53 -4.01 12.41
N LEU A 33 4.25 -4.19 12.73
CA LEU A 33 3.14 -4.28 11.78
C LEU A 33 2.04 -3.26 12.12
N CYS A 34 1.49 -2.54 11.16
CA CYS A 34 0.32 -1.66 11.40
C CYS A 34 -0.74 -1.77 10.30
N ALA A 35 -2.01 -1.58 10.64
CA ALA A 35 -3.07 -1.35 9.69
C ALA A 35 -3.28 0.16 9.49
N ILE A 36 -3.41 0.60 8.23
CA ILE A 36 -3.83 1.96 7.85
C ILE A 36 -4.81 1.88 6.68
N SER A 37 -5.49 2.98 6.38
CA SER A 37 -6.34 3.13 5.21
C SER A 37 -5.97 4.35 4.36
N SER A 38 -4.86 5.01 4.67
CA SER A 38 -4.34 6.18 3.95
C SER A 38 -3.32 5.73 2.91
N ALA A 39 -3.79 5.14 1.82
CA ALA A 39 -2.94 4.61 0.74
C ALA A 39 -3.52 4.90 -0.65
N PHE A 40 -2.64 5.23 -1.60
CA PHE A 40 -2.96 5.28 -3.03
C PHE A 40 -1.71 4.99 -3.87
N TRP A 41 -1.91 4.74 -5.17
CA TRP A 41 -0.84 4.38 -6.11
C TRP A 41 -0.85 5.28 -7.34
N LEU A 42 0.33 5.64 -7.83
CA LEU A 42 0.55 6.41 -9.05
C LEU A 42 1.73 5.81 -9.82
N GLY A 43 1.44 5.17 -10.95
CA GLY A 43 2.42 4.29 -11.61
C GLY A 43 2.89 3.20 -10.65
N HIS A 44 4.21 3.01 -10.53
CA HIS A 44 4.81 2.05 -9.59
C HIS A 44 5.25 2.69 -8.26
N ARG A 45 4.57 3.78 -7.86
CA ARG A 45 4.74 4.44 -6.55
C ARG A 45 3.54 4.15 -5.66
N CYS A 46 3.81 3.88 -4.40
CA CYS A 46 2.80 3.80 -3.34
C CYS A 46 2.97 4.99 -2.41
N VAL A 47 1.91 5.73 -2.12
CA VAL A 47 1.94 6.86 -1.19
C VAL A 47 1.10 6.54 0.02
N LEU A 48 1.71 6.65 1.20
CA LEU A 48 1.09 6.31 2.48
C LEU A 48 1.02 7.54 3.39
N GLY A 49 -0.12 7.77 4.04
CA GLY A 49 -0.28 8.82 5.06
C GLY A 49 -0.18 8.27 6.48
N PHE A 50 0.53 8.96 7.37
CA PHE A 50 0.62 8.58 8.78
C PHE A 50 0.56 9.78 9.72
N GLY A 51 0.17 9.53 10.98
CA GLY A 51 0.58 10.41 12.06
C GLY A 51 2.08 10.24 12.32
N ALA A 52 2.86 11.32 12.22
CA ALA A 52 4.33 11.30 12.21
C ALA A 52 4.95 10.68 13.48
N GLY A 53 4.28 10.81 14.63
CA GLY A 53 4.68 10.19 15.90
C GLY A 53 4.39 8.68 16.01
N SER A 54 4.10 7.99 14.91
CA SER A 54 3.85 6.55 14.90
C SER A 54 5.10 5.74 14.59
N LYS A 55 5.19 4.52 15.12
CA LYS A 55 6.36 3.66 14.97
C LYS A 55 6.67 3.32 13.50
N THR A 56 5.65 3.03 12.70
CA THR A 56 5.83 2.65 11.29
C THR A 56 6.53 3.72 10.44
N PRO A 57 6.07 5.00 10.37
CA PRO A 57 6.81 6.01 9.61
C PRO A 57 8.21 6.27 10.17
N GLN A 58 8.41 6.21 11.50
CA GLN A 58 9.75 6.33 12.10
C GLN A 58 10.69 5.22 11.61
N ASN A 59 10.22 3.97 11.60
CA ASN A 59 10.96 2.83 11.10
C ASN A 59 11.28 2.99 9.60
N ILE A 60 10.31 3.40 8.79
CA ILE A 60 10.51 3.59 7.33
C ILE A 60 11.54 4.67 7.06
N LEU A 61 11.44 5.83 7.73
CA LEU A 61 12.38 6.93 7.55
C LEU A 61 13.81 6.56 7.97
N ARG A 62 13.94 5.74 9.03
CA ARG A 62 15.24 5.26 9.52
C ARG A 62 15.87 4.21 8.60
N THR A 63 15.07 3.27 8.10
CA THR A 63 15.57 2.07 7.39
C THR A 63 15.49 2.18 5.88
N GLY A 64 14.68 3.10 5.37
CA GLY A 64 14.40 3.26 3.95
C GLY A 64 13.58 2.12 3.35
N GLN A 65 12.99 1.22 4.15
CA GLN A 65 12.36 -0.01 3.66
C GLN A 65 11.06 -0.35 4.40
N CYS A 66 10.12 -0.95 3.67
CA CYS A 66 8.92 -1.57 4.23
C CYS A 66 8.35 -2.62 3.28
N VAL A 67 7.36 -3.36 3.78
CA VAL A 67 6.45 -4.14 2.94
C VAL A 67 5.04 -3.62 3.13
N VAL A 68 4.33 -3.39 2.02
CA VAL A 68 2.91 -3.04 1.99
C VAL A 68 2.11 -4.27 1.58
N CYS A 69 1.28 -4.79 2.46
CA CYS A 69 0.43 -5.96 2.22
C CYS A 69 -1.04 -5.53 2.15
N LEU A 70 -1.76 -6.00 1.14
CA LEU A 70 -3.21 -5.78 1.02
C LEU A 70 -3.94 -7.00 1.58
N PRO A 71 -4.66 -6.88 2.70
CA PRO A 71 -5.62 -7.90 3.13
C PRO A 71 -6.81 -7.96 2.16
N ASP A 72 -7.40 -9.15 2.02
CA ASP A 72 -8.74 -9.27 1.44
C ASP A 72 -9.83 -8.96 2.48
N ASP A 73 -11.07 -8.87 2.02
CA ASP A 73 -12.24 -8.58 2.86
C ASP A 73 -12.60 -9.66 3.89
N ALA A 74 -11.96 -10.83 3.86
CA ALA A 74 -12.10 -11.85 4.90
C ALA A 74 -11.19 -11.62 6.12
N MET A 75 -10.17 -10.77 6.01
CA MET A 75 -9.14 -10.56 7.05
C MET A 75 -9.52 -9.51 8.11
N VAL A 76 -10.80 -9.39 8.47
CA VAL A 76 -11.30 -8.42 9.47
C VAL A 76 -10.63 -8.61 10.84
N GLY A 77 -10.46 -9.87 11.26
CA GLY A 77 -9.84 -10.21 12.55
C GLY A 77 -8.44 -9.61 12.74
N PRO A 78 -7.47 -9.94 11.86
CA PRO A 78 -6.13 -9.35 11.91
C PRO A 78 -6.10 -7.83 11.88
N VAL A 79 -6.92 -7.19 11.04
CA VAL A 79 -7.00 -5.73 10.93
C VAL A 79 -7.46 -5.10 12.25
N ASN A 80 -8.56 -5.60 12.82
CA ASN A 80 -9.10 -5.09 14.08
C ASN A 80 -8.15 -5.32 15.26
N ALA A 81 -7.46 -6.46 15.29
CA ALA A 81 -6.46 -6.74 16.32
C ALA A 81 -5.33 -5.70 16.34
N LEU A 82 -5.02 -5.08 15.20
CA LEU A 82 -4.01 -4.03 15.06
C LEU A 82 -4.54 -2.61 15.33
N ALA A 83 -5.83 -2.33 15.13
CA ALA A 83 -6.38 -0.98 15.02
C ALA A 83 -6.08 -0.06 16.24
N SER A 84 -6.14 -0.61 17.45
CA SER A 84 -5.89 0.12 18.72
C SER A 84 -4.53 -0.20 19.35
N THR A 85 -3.53 -0.52 18.51
CA THR A 85 -2.19 -0.90 18.97
C THR A 85 -1.13 0.05 18.42
N THR A 86 -0.03 0.23 19.16
CA THR A 86 1.13 1.01 18.71
C THR A 86 2.41 0.23 19.01
N GLY A 87 3.39 0.32 18.10
CA GLY A 87 4.74 -0.21 18.32
C GLY A 87 5.65 0.75 19.11
N SER A 88 5.13 1.92 19.50
CA SER A 88 5.83 2.88 20.36
C SER A 88 5.65 2.48 21.83
N GLU A 89 6.74 2.18 22.53
CA GLU A 89 6.72 1.73 23.94
C GLU A 89 6.10 2.77 24.89
N THR A 90 6.25 4.04 24.55
CA THR A 90 5.62 5.17 25.24
C THR A 90 4.57 5.83 24.33
N PRO A 91 3.31 5.37 24.35
CA PRO A 91 2.25 5.99 23.56
C PRO A 91 2.04 7.45 23.98
N SER A 92 1.73 8.31 23.02
CA SER A 92 1.41 9.72 23.33
C SER A 92 0.12 9.84 24.16
N PRO A 93 -0.06 10.93 24.92
CA PRO A 93 -1.31 11.17 25.67
C PRO A 93 -2.56 11.07 24.80
N SER A 94 -2.48 11.56 23.55
CA SER A 94 -3.58 11.49 22.58
C SER A 94 -3.89 10.04 22.15
N LYS A 95 -2.89 9.16 22.04
CA LYS A 95 -3.09 7.73 21.77
C LYS A 95 -3.76 7.03 22.96
N LEU A 96 -3.26 7.28 24.17
CA LEU A 96 -3.81 6.72 25.41
C LEU A 96 -5.27 7.13 25.62
N ALA A 97 -5.60 8.40 25.39
CA ALA A 97 -6.98 8.91 25.50
C ALA A 97 -7.96 8.24 24.52
N ARG A 98 -7.46 7.70 23.40
CA ARG A 98 -8.25 6.92 22.42
C ARG A 98 -8.19 5.40 22.66
N GLY A 99 -7.62 4.96 23.77
CA GLY A 99 -7.51 3.54 24.13
C GLY A 99 -6.42 2.76 23.39
N TYR A 100 -5.45 3.43 22.75
CA TYR A 100 -4.33 2.74 22.12
C TYR A 100 -3.39 2.19 23.17
N ARG A 101 -2.92 0.95 22.97
CA ARG A 101 -1.95 0.30 23.86
C ARG A 101 -0.67 -0.08 23.12
N PHE A 102 0.45 -0.09 23.84
CA PHE A 102 1.70 -0.64 23.31
C PHE A 102 1.58 -2.16 23.15
N VAL A 103 2.03 -2.67 22.01
CA VAL A 103 2.18 -4.10 21.75
C VAL A 103 3.51 -4.32 21.06
N ARG A 104 4.41 -5.07 21.70
CA ARG A 104 5.72 -5.42 21.13
C ARG A 104 5.56 -6.37 19.95
N ASP A 105 4.92 -7.52 20.18
CA ASP A 105 4.67 -8.52 19.14
C ASP A 105 3.30 -8.33 18.50
N LYS A 106 3.27 -7.50 17.46
CA LYS A 106 2.06 -7.19 16.71
C LYS A 106 1.65 -8.29 15.73
N TRP A 107 2.56 -9.20 15.39
CA TRP A 107 2.30 -10.32 14.49
C TRP A 107 1.43 -11.36 15.19
N SER A 108 1.86 -11.79 16.38
CA SER A 108 1.06 -12.70 17.22
C SER A 108 -0.25 -12.05 17.64
N CYS A 109 -0.24 -10.76 18.00
CA CYS A 109 -1.45 -10.01 18.32
C CYS A 109 -2.50 -10.06 17.19
N ALA A 110 -2.05 -9.97 15.94
CA ALA A 110 -2.92 -10.01 14.76
C ALA A 110 -3.22 -11.43 14.27
N GLY A 111 -2.56 -12.46 14.82
CA GLY A 111 -2.71 -13.84 14.38
C GLY A 111 -2.23 -14.08 12.95
N VAL A 112 -1.20 -13.35 12.49
CA VAL A 112 -0.64 -13.47 11.13
C VAL A 112 0.82 -13.88 11.16
N THR A 113 1.28 -14.49 10.07
CA THR A 113 2.59 -15.14 10.01
C THR A 113 3.58 -14.32 9.19
N PRO A 114 4.77 -14.01 9.74
CA PRO A 114 5.81 -13.37 8.97
C PRO A 114 6.41 -14.36 7.96
N GLN A 115 6.69 -13.87 6.75
CA GLN A 115 7.50 -14.57 5.76
C GLN A 115 8.61 -13.66 5.23
N PRO A 116 9.80 -14.20 4.88
CA PRO A 116 10.88 -13.39 4.33
C PRO A 116 10.46 -12.64 3.06
N ALA A 117 10.92 -11.40 2.95
CA ALA A 117 10.94 -10.63 1.70
C ALA A 117 12.22 -10.94 0.91
N ASP A 118 12.21 -10.68 -0.40
CA ASP A 118 13.32 -11.03 -1.27
C ASP A 118 14.38 -9.92 -1.38
N LEU A 119 13.97 -8.66 -1.23
CA LEU A 119 14.74 -7.46 -1.57
C LEU A 119 14.84 -6.46 -0.40
N VAL A 120 13.96 -6.57 0.59
CA VAL A 120 13.91 -5.68 1.76
C VAL A 120 13.96 -6.50 3.05
N ARG A 121 14.38 -5.87 4.16
CA ARG A 121 14.46 -6.57 5.45
C ARG A 121 13.11 -6.85 6.12
N PRO A 122 12.14 -5.91 6.14
CA PRO A 122 10.86 -6.15 6.79
C PRO A 122 10.13 -7.37 6.21
N ALA A 123 9.57 -8.21 7.07
CA ALA A 123 8.85 -9.41 6.62
C ALA A 123 7.55 -9.07 5.90
N ARG A 124 7.16 -9.92 4.97
CA ARG A 124 5.83 -9.88 4.37
C ARG A 124 4.82 -10.67 5.21
N VAL A 125 3.52 -10.41 4.99
CA VAL A 125 2.42 -11.09 5.69
C VAL A 125 1.93 -12.26 4.84
N ARG A 126 2.19 -13.50 5.26
CA ARG A 126 1.90 -14.71 4.48
C ARG A 126 0.43 -14.81 4.08
N GLU A 127 -0.47 -14.43 4.97
CA GLU A 127 -1.91 -14.53 4.76
C GLU A 127 -2.43 -13.47 3.77
N CYS A 128 -1.73 -12.34 3.60
CA CYS A 128 -2.16 -11.29 2.68
C CYS A 128 -2.01 -11.74 1.21
N PRO A 129 -3.07 -11.62 0.39
CA PRO A 129 -3.06 -12.07 -0.99
C PRO A 129 -2.20 -11.22 -1.95
N VAL A 130 -1.96 -9.94 -1.63
CA VAL A 130 -1.09 -9.04 -2.41
C VAL A 130 -0.07 -8.40 -1.46
N GLN A 131 1.19 -8.37 -1.86
CA GLN A 131 2.29 -7.88 -1.04
C GLN A 131 3.31 -7.15 -1.91
N MET A 132 3.78 -5.99 -1.46
CA MET A 132 4.69 -5.12 -2.20
C MET A 132 5.91 -4.83 -1.35
N GLU A 133 7.08 -5.21 -1.83
CA GLU A 133 8.35 -4.83 -1.21
C GLU A 133 8.73 -3.43 -1.68
N CYS A 134 9.06 -2.55 -0.74
CA CYS A 134 9.12 -1.12 -0.99
C CYS A 134 10.40 -0.49 -0.45
N ALA A 135 10.98 0.42 -1.22
CA ALA A 135 12.00 1.36 -0.76
C ALA A 135 11.41 2.76 -0.59
N LEU A 136 11.86 3.50 0.41
CA LEU A 136 11.54 4.91 0.60
C LEU A 136 12.08 5.73 -0.57
N ALA A 137 11.21 6.48 -1.22
CA ALA A 137 11.59 7.42 -2.28
C ALA A 137 11.67 8.86 -1.73
N SER A 138 10.65 9.26 -0.97
CA SER A 138 10.55 10.60 -0.38
C SER A 138 9.60 10.60 0.82
N SER A 139 9.70 11.63 1.65
CA SER A 139 8.75 11.91 2.71
C SER A 139 8.42 13.38 2.79
N HIS A 140 7.15 13.69 3.02
CA HIS A 140 6.61 15.04 2.98
C HIS A 140 5.83 15.31 4.26
N PRO A 141 6.33 16.16 5.17
CA PRO A 141 5.52 16.70 6.27
C PRO A 141 4.29 17.41 5.71
N LEU A 142 3.15 17.23 6.37
CA LEU A 142 1.89 17.87 5.98
C LEU A 142 1.46 18.93 7.00
N MET A 143 0.40 19.67 6.68
CA MET A 143 -0.18 20.73 7.53
C MET A 143 0.78 21.90 7.78
N GLU A 144 1.63 22.24 6.80
CA GLU A 144 2.63 23.32 6.94
C GLU A 144 2.00 24.70 7.19
N ASP A 145 0.77 24.88 6.71
CA ASP A 145 -0.05 26.08 6.83
C ASP A 145 -0.77 26.20 8.19
N VAL A 146 -0.69 25.17 9.05
CA VAL A 146 -1.34 25.14 10.38
C VAL A 146 -0.25 25.10 11.46
N PRO A 147 0.17 26.26 12.03
CA PRO A 147 1.38 26.35 12.84
C PRO A 147 1.46 25.37 14.03
N ASP A 148 0.35 25.10 14.71
CA ASP A 148 0.26 24.18 15.86
C ASP A 148 0.10 22.70 15.47
N ARG A 149 -0.05 22.41 14.18
CA ARG A 149 -0.19 21.06 13.61
C ARG A 149 0.85 20.75 12.53
N ARG A 150 1.79 21.66 12.27
CA ARG A 150 2.84 21.46 11.26
C ARG A 150 3.60 20.17 11.50
N GLY A 151 3.60 19.30 10.48
CA GLY A 151 4.34 18.04 10.49
C GLY A 151 3.79 16.97 11.42
N VAL A 152 2.61 17.15 12.03
CA VAL A 152 1.98 16.08 12.84
C VAL A 152 1.53 14.90 11.97
N LEU A 153 1.36 15.14 10.68
CA LEU A 153 1.10 14.15 9.65
C LEU A 153 2.27 14.13 8.65
N VAL A 154 2.52 12.96 8.07
CA VAL A 154 3.54 12.75 7.04
C VAL A 154 2.96 11.90 5.91
N ALA A 155 3.22 12.30 4.67
CA ALA A 155 3.06 11.47 3.50
C ALA A 155 4.41 10.82 3.15
N VAL A 156 4.41 9.52 2.93
CA VAL A 156 5.59 8.72 2.60
C VAL A 156 5.40 8.18 1.19
N GLU A 157 6.28 8.58 0.28
CA GLU A 157 6.34 8.02 -1.07
C GLU A 157 7.29 6.83 -1.08
N LEU A 158 6.79 5.71 -1.60
CA LEU A 158 7.50 4.45 -1.71
C LEU A 158 7.66 4.06 -3.18
N GLN A 159 8.86 3.62 -3.55
CA GLN A 159 9.07 2.85 -4.76
C GLN A 159 8.70 1.40 -4.52
N VAL A 160 7.75 0.86 -5.30
CA VAL A 160 7.49 -0.58 -5.30
C VAL A 160 8.62 -1.28 -6.07
N LEU A 161 9.30 -2.23 -5.43
CA LEU A 161 10.44 -2.97 -5.99
C LEU A 161 10.03 -4.34 -6.51
N ARG A 162 9.06 -4.98 -5.84
CA ARG A 162 8.54 -6.29 -6.22
C ARG A 162 7.10 -6.42 -5.73
N VAL A 163 6.27 -7.05 -6.56
CA VAL A 163 4.89 -7.39 -6.23
C VAL A 163 4.77 -8.90 -6.15
N HIS A 164 4.18 -9.39 -5.07
CA HIS A 164 3.81 -10.77 -4.86
C HIS A 164 2.29 -10.86 -4.81
N VAL A 165 1.72 -11.75 -5.60
CA VAL A 165 0.29 -12.02 -5.60
C VAL A 165 0.05 -13.52 -5.54
N ARG A 166 -1.02 -13.95 -4.87
CA ARG A 166 -1.48 -15.33 -4.98
C ARG A 166 -1.80 -15.65 -6.44
N ASP A 167 -1.40 -16.84 -6.88
CA ASP A 167 -1.59 -17.26 -8.28
C ASP A 167 -3.07 -17.24 -8.68
N GLU A 168 -3.98 -17.53 -7.75
CA GLU A 168 -5.43 -17.48 -7.97
C GLU A 168 -5.93 -16.09 -8.38
N LEU A 169 -5.22 -15.01 -8.04
CA LEU A 169 -5.57 -13.65 -8.44
C LEU A 169 -5.09 -13.27 -9.84
N ARG A 170 -4.19 -14.05 -10.45
CA ARG A 170 -3.70 -13.74 -11.80
C ARG A 170 -4.79 -14.02 -12.82
N MET A 171 -4.94 -13.09 -13.75
CA MET A 171 -5.84 -13.26 -14.88
C MET A 171 -5.33 -14.37 -15.81
N GLU A 172 -6.22 -15.27 -16.19
CA GLU A 172 -5.87 -16.39 -17.07
C GLU A 172 -5.27 -15.89 -18.40
N GLY A 173 -4.22 -16.54 -18.87
CA GLY A 173 -3.50 -16.15 -20.08
C GLY A 173 -2.55 -14.96 -19.93
N HIS A 174 -2.50 -14.30 -18.76
CA HIS A 174 -1.63 -13.15 -18.52
C HIS A 174 -0.65 -13.38 -17.37
N ALA A 175 0.63 -13.08 -17.62
CA ALA A 175 1.68 -13.24 -16.60
C ALA A 175 1.61 -12.17 -15.49
N ASN A 176 1.02 -11.01 -15.77
CA ASN A 176 1.16 -9.80 -14.95
C ASN A 176 -0.11 -8.97 -14.83
N ARG A 177 -1.29 -9.57 -15.04
CA ARG A 177 -2.59 -8.92 -14.85
C ARG A 177 -3.34 -9.56 -13.69
N ILE A 178 -4.10 -8.76 -12.97
CA ILE A 178 -4.94 -9.20 -11.85
C ILE A 178 -6.37 -9.36 -12.36
N ASP A 179 -7.00 -10.48 -12.03
CA ASP A 179 -8.43 -10.69 -12.27
C ASP A 179 -9.25 -9.87 -11.26
N PRO A 180 -9.94 -8.79 -11.69
CA PRO A 180 -10.68 -7.92 -10.79
C PRO A 180 -11.94 -8.59 -10.20
N ASP A 181 -12.42 -9.69 -10.79
CA ASP A 181 -13.56 -10.44 -10.26
C ASP A 181 -13.13 -11.36 -9.09
N ARG A 182 -11.84 -11.71 -9.03
CA ARG A 182 -11.23 -12.50 -7.95
C ARG A 182 -10.61 -11.64 -6.85
N TRP A 183 -10.12 -10.45 -7.17
CA TRP A 183 -9.58 -9.53 -6.17
C TRP A 183 -10.69 -8.93 -5.28
N ARG A 184 -10.58 -9.15 -3.96
CA ARG A 184 -11.58 -8.72 -2.96
C ARG A 184 -10.93 -7.83 -1.90
N PRO A 185 -10.65 -6.55 -2.20
CA PRO A 185 -10.02 -5.65 -1.24
C PRO A 185 -10.96 -5.31 -0.08
N MET A 186 -10.40 -5.22 1.13
CA MET A 186 -11.07 -4.58 2.25
C MET A 186 -11.02 -3.06 2.11
N ILE A 187 -12.17 -2.40 2.23
CA ILE A 187 -12.34 -0.95 2.15
C ILE A 187 -12.69 -0.38 3.52
N MET A 188 -11.90 0.56 4.02
CA MET A 188 -12.26 1.38 5.16
C MET A 188 -13.16 2.52 4.67
N SER A 189 -14.41 2.55 5.12
CA SER A 189 -15.31 3.67 4.90
C SER A 189 -15.75 4.16 6.27
N PHE A 190 -15.24 5.33 6.66
CA PHE A 190 -15.32 5.80 8.04
C PHE A 190 -14.71 4.76 8.98
N GLN A 191 -15.28 4.51 10.16
CA GLN A 191 -14.73 3.53 11.10
C GLN A 191 -15.26 2.11 10.84
N GLU A 192 -15.74 1.85 9.63
CA GLU A 192 -16.37 0.59 9.23
C GLU A 192 -15.57 -0.09 8.12
N LEU A 193 -15.56 -1.42 8.14
CA LEU A 193 -14.87 -2.26 7.17
C LEU A 193 -15.88 -2.87 6.20
N TYR A 194 -15.72 -2.57 4.92
CA TYR A 194 -16.56 -3.05 3.82
C TYR A 194 -15.77 -3.96 2.88
N GLY A 195 -16.47 -4.90 2.24
CA GLY A 195 -16.01 -5.62 1.07
C GLY A 195 -16.74 -5.16 -0.19
N LEU A 196 -16.30 -5.65 -1.36
CA LEU A 196 -16.99 -5.38 -2.62
C LEU A 196 -18.27 -6.20 -2.72
N SER A 197 -19.32 -5.64 -3.33
CA SER A 197 -20.50 -6.42 -3.71
C SER A 197 -20.14 -7.51 -4.74
N LYS A 198 -21.02 -8.49 -4.91
CA LYS A 198 -20.86 -9.50 -5.96
C LYS A 198 -21.06 -8.85 -7.33
N GLY A 199 -20.07 -8.99 -8.20
CA GLY A 199 -20.08 -8.46 -9.56
C GLY A 199 -19.61 -7.01 -9.68
N LYS A 200 -19.51 -6.54 -10.92
CA LYS A 200 -19.09 -5.18 -11.27
C LYS A 200 -20.28 -4.23 -11.14
N ALA A 201 -20.03 -3.00 -10.67
CA ALA A 201 -21.05 -1.94 -10.70
C ALA A 201 -21.45 -1.54 -12.13
N GLY A 202 -20.57 -1.78 -13.10
CA GLY A 202 -20.79 -1.53 -14.52
C GLY A 202 -19.51 -1.83 -15.32
N THR A 203 -19.58 -1.64 -16.64
CA THR A 203 -18.40 -1.70 -17.50
C THR A 203 -17.68 -0.35 -17.47
N SER A 204 -16.36 -0.38 -17.29
CA SER A 204 -15.53 0.82 -17.41
C SER A 204 -15.14 1.07 -18.86
N ASP A 205 -15.26 2.30 -19.36
CA ASP A 205 -14.71 2.66 -20.67
C ASP A 205 -13.18 2.51 -20.72
N LEU A 206 -12.50 2.61 -19.57
CA LEU A 206 -11.06 2.34 -19.46
C LEU A 206 -10.72 0.89 -19.77
N ALA A 207 -11.65 -0.05 -19.59
CA ALA A 207 -11.43 -1.47 -19.90
C ALA A 207 -11.22 -1.74 -21.40
N ARG A 208 -11.42 -0.73 -22.27
CA ARG A 208 -11.08 -0.79 -23.70
C ARG A 208 -9.60 -0.56 -23.98
N ILE A 209 -8.87 0.00 -23.02
CA ILE A 209 -7.44 0.31 -23.13
C ILE A 209 -6.69 -0.89 -22.56
N ASP A 210 -5.75 -1.45 -23.34
CA ASP A 210 -4.87 -2.49 -22.85
C ASP A 210 -4.04 -1.98 -21.66
N GLU A 211 -4.05 -2.70 -20.53
CA GLU A 211 -3.33 -2.35 -19.30
C GLU A 211 -1.84 -2.05 -19.54
N GLU A 212 -1.21 -2.71 -20.51
CA GLU A 212 0.21 -2.51 -20.83
C GLU A 212 0.52 -1.09 -21.33
N MET A 213 -0.46 -0.38 -21.89
CA MET A 213 -0.26 1.02 -22.30
C MET A 213 -0.05 1.96 -21.11
N TYR A 214 -0.41 1.56 -19.89
CA TYR A 214 -0.12 2.30 -18.66
C TYR A 214 1.23 1.96 -18.05
N ARG A 215 1.96 0.97 -18.58
CA ARG A 215 3.27 0.58 -18.06
C ARG A 215 4.25 1.73 -18.28
N ILE A 216 4.68 2.35 -17.18
CA ILE A 216 5.77 3.33 -17.19
C ILE A 216 7.10 2.56 -17.09
N PRO A 217 8.04 2.73 -18.03
CA PRO A 217 9.36 2.11 -17.94
C PRO A 217 10.06 2.55 -16.65
N MET A 218 10.15 1.62 -15.70
CA MET A 218 10.74 1.87 -14.39
C MET A 218 12.22 1.48 -14.43
N ARG A 219 13.09 2.47 -14.41
CA ARG A 219 14.51 2.24 -14.09
C ARG A 219 14.67 2.32 -12.58
N SER A 220 14.78 1.17 -11.92
CA SER A 220 15.26 1.12 -10.53
C SER A 220 16.77 0.93 -10.54
N SER A 221 17.50 1.79 -9.83
CA SER A 221 18.93 1.57 -9.56
C SER A 221 19.16 0.40 -8.61
N LEU A 222 18.12 -0.04 -7.88
CA LEU A 222 18.21 -1.07 -6.85
C LEU A 222 17.91 -2.47 -7.37
N VAL A 223 17.05 -2.60 -8.39
CA VAL A 223 16.54 -3.91 -8.86
C VAL A 223 16.27 -3.88 -10.37
N LYS A 224 16.77 -4.87 -11.11
CA LYS A 224 16.27 -5.16 -12.46
C LYS A 224 14.89 -5.81 -12.33
N MET A 225 13.87 -5.14 -12.86
CA MET A 225 12.53 -5.73 -12.90
C MET A 225 12.55 -7.01 -13.74
N PRO A 226 11.71 -8.02 -13.42
CA PRO A 226 11.55 -9.17 -14.30
C PRO A 226 11.20 -8.66 -15.69
N VAL A 227 12.06 -8.95 -16.67
CA VAL A 227 11.83 -8.59 -18.06
C VAL A 227 10.65 -9.43 -18.53
N ASN A 228 9.52 -8.80 -18.80
CA ASN A 228 8.41 -9.49 -19.44
C ASN A 228 8.75 -9.62 -20.93
N SER A 229 8.48 -10.78 -21.52
CA SER A 229 8.70 -11.07 -22.95
C SER A 229 8.07 -10.03 -23.89
N GLU A 230 7.03 -9.33 -23.43
CA GLU A 230 6.39 -8.24 -24.18
C GLU A 230 7.20 -6.93 -24.15
N GLU A 231 7.96 -6.65 -23.09
CA GLU A 231 8.88 -5.51 -23.04
C GLU A 231 10.07 -5.76 -23.98
N GLU A 232 10.57 -6.99 -24.06
CA GLU A 232 11.51 -7.40 -25.13
C GLU A 232 10.92 -7.23 -26.52
N MET A 233 9.64 -7.58 -26.72
CA MET A 233 8.96 -7.39 -28.01
C MET A 233 8.73 -5.91 -28.33
N ALA A 234 8.43 -5.07 -27.34
CA ALA A 234 8.27 -3.63 -27.50
C ALA A 234 9.62 -2.95 -27.80
N ASP A 235 10.67 -3.33 -27.10
CA ASP A 235 12.05 -2.88 -27.37
C ASP A 235 12.54 -3.38 -28.74
N ALA A 236 12.18 -4.61 -29.14
CA ALA A 236 12.46 -5.16 -30.46
C ALA A 236 11.71 -4.40 -31.57
N ARG A 237 10.42 -4.07 -31.35
CA ARG A 237 9.65 -3.21 -32.27
C ARG A 237 10.24 -1.81 -32.38
N HIS A 238 10.70 -1.24 -31.26
CA HIS A 238 11.32 0.09 -31.24
C HIS A 238 12.71 0.11 -31.89
N LYS A 239 13.50 -0.97 -31.74
CA LYS A 239 14.79 -1.16 -32.42
C LYS A 239 14.61 -1.45 -33.91
N ALA A 240 13.60 -2.23 -34.30
CA ALA A 240 13.26 -2.51 -35.70
C ALA A 240 12.67 -1.30 -36.44
N ALA A 241 12.06 -0.35 -35.72
CA ALA A 241 11.55 0.91 -36.27
C ALA A 241 12.64 1.96 -36.52
N ARG A 242 13.89 1.73 -36.12
CA ARG A 242 15.03 2.54 -36.56
C ARG A 242 15.54 1.95 -37.88
N PRO A 243 15.38 2.63 -39.03
CA PRO A 243 16.10 2.21 -40.23
C PRO A 243 17.59 2.27 -39.90
N ASN A 244 18.34 1.24 -40.29
CA ASN A 244 19.79 1.29 -40.32
C ASN A 244 20.22 2.50 -41.17
N GLY A 245 20.51 3.60 -40.50
CA GLY A 245 21.17 4.78 -41.06
C GLY A 245 22.67 4.60 -40.92
N ASN A 246 23.24 4.06 -42.00
CA ASN A 246 24.64 3.84 -42.38
C ASN A 246 25.74 4.72 -41.74
N VAL A 247 26.87 4.04 -41.50
CA VAL A 247 28.29 4.39 -41.81
C VAL A 247 28.68 5.86 -41.74
#